data_AF-A0A6I3T2S8-F1
#
_entry.id   AF-A0A6I3T2S8-F1
#
_cell.length_a   1.000
_cell.length_b   1.000
_cell.length_c   1.000
_cell.angle_alpha   90.00
_cell.angle_beta   90.00
_cell.angle_gamma   90.00
#
_symmetry.space_group_name_H-M   'P 1'
#
loop_
_entity.id
_entity.type
_entity.pdbx_description
1 polymer ?
#
loop_
_entity_poly.entity_id
_entity_poly.type
_entity_poly.pdbx_seq_one_letter_code
_entity_poly.pdbx_strand_id
1 'polypeptide(L)'
;MNIAVIAWGSLLWKPGPVKLASHWHPGGPPLPLEFARVSEDTPELALVLSEGATPCPTYWAWLDTRDLQEARAMLREREKITPSRPDWIGTVPAIDGGGTDEGIAAWMRARHIDAVVWTALPPRFEGRDGRMPSPREALEWLDQRTGEDRLAAERYVRRTPAHVDTAYRRLIEARLGWHAAADAHVTCMR
;
A
#
# COMPACT_ATOMS: atom_id res chain seq x y z
N MET A 1 -12.76 11.51 -17.25
CA MET A 1 -11.36 11.17 -16.96
C MET A 1 -11.28 9.68 -16.71
N ASN A 2 -10.28 9.00 -17.26
CA ASN A 2 -9.92 7.65 -16.88
C ASN A 2 -8.98 7.74 -15.67
N ILE A 3 -9.46 7.27 -14.51
CA ILE A 3 -8.75 7.40 -13.24
C ILE A 3 -8.29 6.04 -12.77
N ALA A 4 -7.01 5.92 -12.43
CA ALA A 4 -6.44 4.71 -11.86
C ALA A 4 -6.17 4.87 -10.35
N VAL A 5 -6.26 3.78 -9.60
CA VAL A 5 -5.74 3.67 -8.24
C VAL A 5 -4.51 2.77 -8.23
N ILE A 6 -3.44 3.16 -7.53
CA ILE A 6 -2.24 2.33 -7.31
C ILE A 6 -2.35 1.64 -5.95
N ALA A 7 -1.89 0.37 -5.88
CA ALA A 7 -1.91 -0.44 -4.67
C ALA A 7 -0.69 -1.37 -4.56
N TRP A 8 -0.34 -1.73 -3.32
CA TRP A 8 0.76 -2.66 -3.02
C TRP A 8 0.53 -3.52 -1.77
N GLY A 9 -0.47 -3.20 -0.96
CA GLY A 9 -0.79 -3.91 0.29
C GLY A 9 -2.26 -4.31 0.34
N SER A 10 -2.89 -4.13 1.50
CA SER A 10 -4.22 -4.68 1.75
C SER A 10 -5.34 -4.16 0.85
N LEU A 11 -5.15 -3.04 0.14
CA LEU A 11 -6.11 -2.58 -0.86
C LEU A 11 -6.32 -3.62 -1.98
N LEU A 12 -5.30 -4.42 -2.28
CA LEU A 12 -5.34 -5.48 -3.30
C LEU A 12 -6.40 -6.55 -3.02
N TRP A 13 -6.69 -6.83 -1.75
CA TRP A 13 -7.59 -7.90 -1.36
C TRP A 13 -8.74 -7.45 -0.45
N LYS A 14 -8.72 -6.19 -0.03
CA LYS A 14 -9.75 -5.54 0.77
C LYS A 14 -9.91 -4.10 0.27
N PRO A 15 -10.53 -3.91 -0.91
CA PRO A 15 -10.79 -2.59 -1.49
C PRO A 15 -11.77 -1.76 -0.67
N GLY A 16 -12.68 -2.41 0.06
CA GLY A 16 -13.66 -1.72 0.89
C GLY A 16 -14.60 -0.85 0.03
N PRO A 17 -14.76 0.45 0.34
CA PRO A 17 -15.65 1.34 -0.42
C PRO A 17 -15.09 1.76 -1.79
N VAL A 18 -13.84 1.44 -2.11
CA VAL A 18 -13.22 1.80 -3.39
C VAL A 18 -13.88 0.99 -4.52
N LYS A 19 -14.64 1.68 -5.38
CA LYS A 19 -15.31 1.08 -6.52
C LYS A 19 -14.32 0.93 -7.69
N LEU A 20 -14.02 -0.31 -8.04
CA LEU A 20 -13.13 -0.64 -9.16
C LEU A 20 -13.95 -0.92 -10.42
N ALA A 21 -13.48 -0.40 -11.56
CA ALA A 21 -13.99 -0.69 -12.89
C ALA A 21 -13.14 -1.75 -13.63
N SER A 22 -12.10 -2.28 -12.98
CA SER A 22 -11.28 -3.37 -13.50
C SER A 22 -10.73 -4.27 -12.40
N HIS A 23 -10.12 -5.38 -12.78
CA HIS A 23 -9.23 -6.12 -11.87
C HIS A 23 -7.95 -5.33 -11.57
N TRP A 24 -7.19 -5.81 -10.59
CA TRP A 24 -5.82 -5.36 -10.39
C TRP A 24 -4.93 -5.83 -11.52
N HIS A 25 -4.20 -4.89 -12.11
CA HIS A 25 -3.21 -5.09 -13.13
C HIS A 25 -1.81 -4.95 -12.52
N PRO A 26 -0.88 -5.89 -12.77
CA PRO A 26 0.52 -5.66 -12.46
C PRO A 26 1.09 -4.52 -13.34
N GLY A 27 2.26 -4.02 -12.98
CA GLY A 27 2.97 -3.01 -13.78
C GLY A 27 2.48 -1.58 -13.51
N GLY A 28 2.10 -1.30 -12.27
CA GLY A 28 2.07 0.06 -11.72
C GLY A 28 3.48 0.66 -11.64
N PRO A 29 3.61 1.96 -11.28
CA PRO A 29 4.92 2.57 -11.14
C PRO A 29 5.70 1.88 -10.02
N PRO A 30 7.01 1.63 -10.18
CA PRO A 30 7.81 1.12 -9.08
C PRO A 30 7.90 2.20 -7.99
N LEU A 31 7.59 1.84 -6.75
CA LEU A 31 7.57 2.78 -5.61
C LEU A 31 8.45 2.27 -4.47
N PRO A 32 9.09 3.17 -3.70
CA PRO A 32 9.94 2.76 -2.58
C PRO A 32 9.05 2.32 -1.41
N LEU A 33 8.93 1.01 -1.22
CA LEU A 33 8.00 0.40 -0.26
C LEU A 33 8.74 -0.32 0.87
N GLU A 34 8.20 -0.23 2.08
CA GLU A 34 8.69 -1.03 3.21
C GLU A 34 7.60 -1.35 4.24
N PHE A 35 7.76 -2.47 4.96
CA PHE A 35 6.92 -2.88 6.08
C PHE A 35 7.20 -2.01 7.31
N ALA A 36 6.49 -0.88 7.41
CA ALA A 36 6.83 0.16 8.37
C ALA A 36 5.63 0.87 9.03
N ARG A 37 4.40 0.38 8.84
CA ARG A 37 3.21 0.95 9.48
C ARG A 37 2.46 -0.07 10.29
N VAL A 38 2.56 0.02 11.62
CA VAL A 38 1.67 -0.72 12.52
C VAL A 38 0.27 -0.13 12.41
N SER A 39 -0.70 -0.98 12.07
CA SER A 39 -2.11 -0.61 12.01
C SER A 39 -2.65 -0.23 13.39
N GLU A 40 -3.63 0.67 13.43
CA GLU A 40 -4.29 1.09 14.67
C GLU A 40 -5.35 0.08 15.11
N ASP A 41 -5.97 -0.61 14.16
CA ASP A 41 -7.11 -1.50 14.37
C ASP A 41 -6.71 -2.98 14.38
N THR A 42 -5.54 -3.32 13.82
CA THR A 42 -5.11 -4.69 13.57
C THR A 42 -3.65 -4.88 13.97
N PRO A 43 -3.24 -6.09 14.39
CA PRO A 43 -1.84 -6.41 14.71
C PRO A 43 -1.03 -6.67 13.44
N GLU A 44 -1.16 -5.79 12.44
CA GLU A 44 -0.52 -5.92 11.13
C GLU A 44 0.58 -4.87 11.00
N LEU A 45 1.76 -5.30 10.53
CA LEU A 45 2.79 -4.40 10.00
C LEU A 45 2.55 -4.27 8.50
N ALA A 46 2.10 -3.10 8.08
CA ALA A 46 1.68 -2.80 6.72
C ALA A 46 2.78 -2.14 5.89
N LEU A 47 2.69 -2.33 4.56
CA LEU A 47 3.53 -1.66 3.58
C LEU A 47 3.13 -0.19 3.42
N VAL A 48 4.13 0.69 3.43
CA VAL A 48 4.00 2.12 3.16
C VAL A 48 5.10 2.62 2.25
N LEU A 49 4.93 3.84 1.73
CA LEU A 49 6.02 4.56 1.08
C LEU A 49 7.12 4.85 2.11
N SER A 50 8.34 4.49 1.78
CA SER A 50 9.53 4.67 2.61
C SER A 50 10.64 5.28 1.80
N GLU A 51 10.97 6.54 2.06
CA GLU A 51 12.09 7.20 1.40
C GLU A 51 13.40 6.39 1.56
N GLY A 52 14.15 6.25 0.47
CA GLY A 52 15.39 5.46 0.42
C GLY A 52 15.22 3.94 0.34
N ALA A 53 14.00 3.40 0.41
CA ALA A 53 13.75 1.98 0.15
C ALA A 53 13.96 1.63 -1.32
N THR A 54 14.29 0.37 -1.59
CA THR A 54 14.41 -0.12 -2.98
C THR A 54 13.02 -0.09 -3.65
N PRO A 55 12.90 0.52 -4.85
CA PRO A 55 11.62 0.54 -5.55
C PRO A 55 11.11 -0.86 -5.84
N CYS A 56 9.87 -1.12 -5.44
CA CYS A 56 9.17 -2.38 -5.63
C CYS A 56 8.04 -2.20 -6.66
N PRO A 57 7.73 -3.25 -7.45
CA PRO A 57 6.59 -3.22 -8.35
C PRO A 57 5.28 -3.00 -7.58
N THR A 58 4.37 -2.24 -8.20
CA THR A 58 3.02 -2.00 -7.68
C THR A 58 1.97 -2.50 -8.67
N TYR A 59 0.74 -2.51 -8.20
CA TYR A 59 -0.44 -2.79 -9.00
C TYR A 59 -1.25 -1.52 -9.22
N TRP A 60 -2.13 -1.59 -10.19
CA TRP A 60 -3.10 -0.54 -10.43
C TRP A 60 -4.43 -1.11 -10.91
N ALA A 61 -5.51 -0.37 -10.76
CA ALA A 61 -6.83 -0.71 -11.29
C ALA A 61 -7.56 0.56 -11.74
N TRP A 62 -8.46 0.43 -12.71
CA TRP A 62 -9.38 1.50 -13.06
C TRP A 62 -10.42 1.69 -11.97
N LEU A 63 -10.76 2.95 -11.68
CA LEU A 63 -11.84 3.30 -10.77
C LEU A 63 -13.15 3.46 -11.53
N ASP A 64 -14.26 3.09 -10.88
CA ASP A 64 -15.62 3.33 -11.37
C ASP A 64 -16.09 4.75 -11.01
N THR A 65 -15.27 5.74 -11.39
CA THR A 65 -15.62 7.16 -11.32
C THR A 65 -14.79 7.93 -12.34
N ARG A 66 -15.32 9.07 -12.77
CA ARG A 66 -14.64 10.04 -13.64
C ARG A 66 -14.23 11.31 -12.90
N ASP A 67 -14.49 11.39 -11.59
CA ASP A 67 -14.18 12.52 -10.73
C ASP A 67 -13.02 12.18 -9.77
N LEU A 68 -11.94 12.96 -9.85
CA LEU A 68 -10.75 12.76 -9.03
C LEU A 68 -10.99 13.05 -7.55
N GLN A 69 -11.90 13.97 -7.21
CA GLN A 69 -12.28 14.23 -5.83
C GLN A 69 -13.08 13.06 -5.25
N GLU A 70 -13.97 12.45 -6.03
CA GLU A 70 -14.69 11.23 -5.62
C GLU A 70 -13.71 10.06 -5.44
N ALA A 71 -12.79 9.85 -6.38
CA ALA A 71 -11.74 8.84 -6.28
C ALA A 71 -10.90 8.99 -4.99
N ARG A 72 -10.47 10.22 -4.71
CA ARG A 72 -9.74 10.56 -3.48
C ARG A 72 -10.59 10.33 -2.23
N ALA A 73 -11.88 10.68 -2.26
CA ALA A 73 -12.79 10.48 -1.14
C ALA A 73 -13.01 9.00 -0.83
N MET A 74 -13.20 8.14 -1.85
CA MET A 74 -13.32 6.70 -1.67
C MET A 74 -12.07 6.10 -1.00
N LEU A 75 -10.88 6.50 -1.45
CA LEU A 75 -9.63 6.00 -0.87
C LEU A 75 -9.42 6.55 0.54
N ARG A 76 -9.74 7.82 0.79
CA ARG A 76 -9.71 8.42 2.13
C ARG A 76 -10.63 7.68 3.12
N GLU A 77 -11.85 7.36 2.69
CA GLU A 77 -12.81 6.60 3.49
C GLU A 77 -12.29 5.19 3.79
N ARG A 78 -11.77 4.50 2.77
CA ARG A 78 -11.14 3.18 2.93
C ARG A 78 -10.05 3.19 3.99
N GLU A 79 -9.18 4.18 3.93
CA GLU A 79 -8.03 4.32 4.83
C GLU A 79 -8.39 4.96 6.18
N LYS A 80 -9.66 5.31 6.40
CA LYS A 80 -10.15 6.03 7.60
C LYS A 80 -9.39 7.32 7.88
N ILE A 81 -8.95 8.01 6.83
CA ILE A 81 -8.13 9.23 6.95
C ILE A 81 -9.02 10.42 7.29
N THR A 82 -8.63 11.18 8.30
CA THR A 82 -9.33 12.40 8.71
C THR A 82 -9.19 13.48 7.64
N PRO A 83 -10.20 14.37 7.47
CA PRO A 83 -10.10 15.49 6.53
C PRO A 83 -8.91 16.44 6.78
N SER A 84 -8.34 16.43 8.00
CA SER A 84 -7.16 17.21 8.38
C SER A 84 -5.84 16.68 7.83
N ARG A 85 -5.81 15.51 7.20
CA ARG A 85 -4.61 14.91 6.57
C ARG A 85 -4.82 14.67 5.08
N PRO A 86 -5.11 15.73 4.30
CA PRO A 86 -5.32 15.60 2.86
C PRO A 86 -4.08 15.07 2.12
N ASP A 87 -2.89 15.22 2.73
CA ASP A 87 -1.58 14.77 2.27
C ASP A 87 -1.39 13.25 2.31
N TRP A 88 -2.23 12.52 3.05
CA TRP A 88 -2.15 11.06 3.15
C TRP A 88 -2.82 10.32 1.99
N ILE A 89 -3.43 11.06 1.06
CA ILE A 89 -3.86 10.54 -0.25
C ILE A 89 -3.11 11.31 -1.33
N GLY A 90 -2.27 10.61 -2.08
CA GLY A 90 -1.57 11.18 -3.22
C GLY A 90 -2.46 11.22 -4.46
N THR A 91 -2.27 12.24 -5.29
CA THR A 91 -3.01 12.43 -6.53
C THR A 91 -2.11 13.01 -7.62
N VAL A 92 -2.25 12.53 -8.85
CA VAL A 92 -1.75 13.23 -10.05
C VAL A 92 -2.95 13.39 -10.99
N PRO A 93 -3.33 14.61 -11.41
CA PRO A 93 -2.80 15.90 -10.96
C PRO A 93 -3.02 16.16 -9.46
N ALA A 94 -2.21 17.07 -8.89
CA ALA A 94 -2.31 17.44 -7.47
C ALA A 94 -3.67 18.09 -7.16
N ILE A 95 -4.26 17.73 -6.02
CA ILE A 95 -5.42 18.40 -5.44
C ILE A 95 -5.08 18.87 -4.02
N ASP A 96 -5.41 20.12 -3.67
CA ASP A 96 -5.25 20.68 -2.32
C ASP A 96 -3.83 20.56 -1.73
N GLY A 97 -2.80 20.60 -2.58
CA GLY A 97 -1.42 20.39 -2.14
C GLY A 97 -1.06 18.92 -1.81
N GLY A 98 -1.89 17.97 -2.22
CA GLY A 98 -1.60 16.53 -2.16
C GLY A 98 -0.30 16.21 -2.89
N GLY A 99 0.51 15.34 -2.29
CA GLY A 99 1.84 14.99 -2.79
C GLY A 99 1.78 14.51 -4.24
N THR A 100 2.62 15.09 -5.08
CA THR A 100 2.87 14.61 -6.44
C THR A 100 4.19 13.86 -6.46
N ASP A 101 4.18 12.70 -7.11
CA ASP A 101 5.37 11.89 -7.34
C ASP A 101 5.66 11.88 -8.84
N GLU A 102 6.85 12.34 -9.24
CA GLU A 102 7.20 12.45 -10.67
C GLU A 102 7.30 11.07 -11.33
N GLY A 103 7.67 10.02 -10.59
CA GLY A 103 7.65 8.64 -11.10
C GLY A 103 6.24 8.17 -11.42
N ILE A 104 5.27 8.47 -10.55
CA ILE A 104 3.85 8.21 -10.80
C ILE A 104 3.35 9.05 -11.98
N ALA A 105 3.70 10.34 -12.04
CA ALA A 105 3.30 11.22 -13.13
C ALA A 105 3.85 10.77 -14.49
N ALA A 106 5.12 10.34 -14.54
CA ALA A 106 5.75 9.80 -15.74
C ALA A 106 5.08 8.50 -16.19
N TRP A 107 4.82 7.56 -15.26
CA TRP A 107 4.10 6.32 -15.55
C TRP A 107 2.68 6.57 -16.06
N MET A 108 1.96 7.52 -15.44
CA MET A 108 0.62 7.94 -15.85
C MET A 108 0.60 8.44 -17.30
N ARG A 109 1.53 9.35 -17.65
CA ARG A 109 1.68 9.89 -19.01
C ARG A 109 1.97 8.80 -20.02
N ALA A 110 2.90 7.88 -19.70
CA ALA A 110 3.28 6.77 -20.58
C ALA A 110 2.12 5.79 -20.86
N ARG A 111 1.13 5.73 -19.97
CA ARG A 111 -0.06 4.87 -20.11
C ARG A 111 -1.31 5.60 -20.60
N HIS A 112 -1.23 6.89 -20.90
CA HIS A 112 -2.38 7.71 -21.29
C HIS A 112 -3.52 7.67 -20.26
N ILE A 113 -3.17 7.70 -18.97
CA ILE A 113 -4.11 7.80 -17.86
C ILE A 113 -4.34 9.29 -17.55
N ASP A 114 -5.58 9.69 -17.29
CA ASP A 114 -5.91 11.11 -17.05
C ASP A 114 -5.58 11.54 -15.61
N ALA A 115 -5.80 10.64 -14.64
CA ALA A 115 -5.46 10.87 -13.25
C ALA A 115 -5.19 9.59 -12.46
N VAL A 116 -4.45 9.72 -11.37
CA VAL A 116 -4.07 8.61 -10.49
C VAL A 116 -4.24 9.00 -9.04
N VAL A 117 -4.70 8.05 -8.22
CA VAL A 117 -4.75 8.17 -6.75
C VAL A 117 -4.00 7.03 -6.07
N TRP A 118 -3.42 7.28 -4.90
CA TRP A 118 -2.79 6.24 -4.08
C TRP A 118 -2.76 6.62 -2.60
N THR A 119 -2.57 5.62 -1.76
CA THR A 119 -2.42 5.82 -0.31
C THR A 119 -1.01 6.31 0.00
N ALA A 120 -0.88 7.47 0.65
CA ALA A 120 0.38 8.08 1.05
C ALA A 120 0.52 8.16 2.58
N LEU A 121 0.04 7.13 3.27
CA LEU A 121 0.18 7.03 4.73
C LEU A 121 1.65 6.96 5.12
N PRO A 122 2.10 7.73 6.13
CA PRO A 122 3.48 7.68 6.59
C PRO A 122 3.74 6.36 7.33
N PRO A 123 5.02 5.98 7.50
CA PRO A 123 5.42 5.02 8.51
C PRO A 123 4.78 5.33 9.86
N ARG A 124 4.49 4.29 10.64
CA ARG A 124 3.98 4.43 12.00
C ARG A 124 4.49 3.29 12.83
N PHE A 125 5.20 3.62 13.90
CA PHE A 125 5.72 2.64 14.82
C PHE A 125 5.64 3.20 16.24
N GLU A 126 5.45 2.34 17.24
CA GLU A 126 5.25 2.75 18.65
C GLU A 126 4.20 3.86 18.83
N GLY A 127 3.13 3.84 18.03
CA GLY A 127 2.06 4.85 18.10
C GLY A 127 2.43 6.23 17.54
N ARG A 128 3.56 6.39 16.86
CA ARG A 128 4.03 7.68 16.30
C ARG A 128 4.03 7.66 14.77
N ASP A 129 3.22 8.52 14.15
CA ASP A 129 3.28 8.73 12.69
C ASP A 129 4.62 9.38 12.29
N GLY A 130 5.14 8.98 11.13
CA GLY A 130 6.45 9.37 10.62
C GLY A 130 7.63 8.60 11.25
N ARG A 131 7.42 7.81 12.32
CA ARG A 131 8.49 6.98 12.90
C ARG A 131 8.70 5.73 12.06
N MET A 132 9.85 5.67 11.40
CA MET A 132 10.33 4.46 10.74
C MET A 132 10.90 3.49 11.78
N PRO A 133 10.45 2.21 11.85
CA PRO A 133 11.20 1.19 12.58
C PRO A 133 12.50 0.88 11.85
N SER A 134 13.51 0.42 12.58
CA SER A 134 14.65 -0.28 12.02
C SER A 134 14.27 -1.73 11.65
N PRO A 135 15.08 -2.43 10.83
CA PRO A 135 14.79 -3.82 10.49
C PRO A 135 14.69 -4.72 11.73
N ARG A 136 15.53 -4.44 12.74
CA ARG A 136 15.52 -5.16 14.01
C ARG A 136 14.23 -4.93 14.79
N GLU A 137 13.80 -3.68 14.93
CA GLU A 137 12.56 -3.35 15.65
C GLU A 137 11.33 -3.97 14.97
N ALA A 138 11.26 -3.93 13.64
CA ALA A 138 10.18 -4.55 12.90
C ALA A 138 10.12 -6.07 13.14
N LEU A 139 11.27 -6.76 13.09
CA LEU A 139 11.35 -8.19 13.36
C LEU A 139 10.96 -8.52 14.81
N GLU A 140 11.51 -7.80 15.78
CA GLU A 140 11.22 -8.01 17.20
C GLU A 140 9.72 -7.81 17.48
N TRP A 141 9.11 -6.79 16.87
CA TRP A 141 7.67 -6.53 17.01
C TRP A 141 6.82 -7.69 16.49
N LEU A 142 7.17 -8.24 15.32
CA LEU A 142 6.47 -9.39 14.73
C LEU A 142 6.71 -10.69 15.52
N ASP A 143 7.95 -10.95 15.94
CA ASP A 143 8.31 -12.20 16.63
C ASP A 143 7.64 -12.30 18.02
N GLN A 144 7.44 -11.16 18.68
CA GLN A 144 6.75 -11.07 19.98
C GLN A 144 5.23 -11.28 19.89
N ARG A 145 4.62 -11.25 18.69
CA ARG A 145 3.18 -11.54 18.55
C ARG A 145 2.92 -13.01 18.87
N THR A 146 1.80 -13.28 19.53
CA THR A 146 1.36 -14.64 19.88
C THR A 146 -0.12 -14.84 19.57
N GLY A 147 -0.58 -16.09 19.51
CA GLY A 147 -1.99 -16.41 19.26
C GLY A 147 -2.54 -15.77 17.98
N GLU A 148 -3.75 -15.23 18.07
CA GLU A 148 -4.45 -14.58 16.95
C GLU A 148 -3.69 -13.39 16.37
N ASP A 149 -2.96 -12.63 17.20
CA ASP A 149 -2.18 -11.49 16.72
C ASP A 149 -1.05 -11.94 15.79
N ARG A 150 -0.37 -13.05 16.13
CA ARG A 150 0.66 -13.62 15.27
C ARG A 150 0.06 -14.11 13.96
N LEU A 151 -1.07 -14.81 14.02
CA LEU A 151 -1.75 -15.34 12.85
C LEU A 151 -2.22 -14.22 11.91
N ALA A 152 -2.68 -13.10 12.45
CA ALA A 152 -3.08 -11.94 11.66
C ALA A 152 -1.86 -11.23 11.03
N ALA A 153 -0.80 -10.98 11.79
CA ALA A 153 0.44 -10.39 11.28
C ALA A 153 1.06 -11.24 10.16
N GLU A 154 1.19 -12.54 10.40
CA GLU A 154 1.71 -13.50 9.43
C GLU A 154 0.85 -13.52 8.17
N ARG A 155 -0.48 -13.58 8.31
CA ARG A 155 -1.40 -13.58 7.17
C ARG A 155 -1.23 -12.34 6.30
N TYR A 156 -1.03 -11.16 6.88
CA TYR A 156 -0.79 -9.94 6.10
C TYR A 156 0.50 -10.06 5.27
N VAL A 157 1.61 -10.48 5.90
CA VAL A 157 2.90 -10.64 5.20
C VAL A 157 2.79 -11.68 4.09
N ARG A 158 2.18 -12.83 4.38
CA ARG A 158 2.01 -13.92 3.41
C ARG A 158 1.09 -13.55 2.25
N ARG A 159 0.07 -12.72 2.48
CA ARG A 159 -0.88 -12.29 1.44
C ARG A 159 -0.34 -11.18 0.55
N THR A 160 0.65 -10.44 1.03
CA THR A 160 1.39 -9.51 0.18
C THR A 160 2.04 -10.28 -0.98
N PRO A 161 1.92 -9.82 -2.24
CA PRO A 161 2.49 -10.52 -3.38
C PRO A 161 4.01 -10.69 -3.31
N ALA A 162 4.52 -11.83 -3.80
CA ALA A 162 5.93 -12.20 -3.69
C ALA A 162 6.92 -11.24 -4.38
N HIS A 163 6.50 -10.56 -5.45
CA HIS A 163 7.34 -9.58 -6.15
C HIS A 163 7.44 -8.23 -5.43
N VAL A 164 6.65 -8.00 -4.38
CA VAL A 164 6.89 -6.89 -3.45
C VAL A 164 7.98 -7.35 -2.47
N ASP A 165 9.21 -7.38 -2.98
CA ASP A 165 10.41 -7.94 -2.34
C ASP A 165 11.21 -6.84 -1.64
N THR A 166 10.71 -6.40 -0.48
CA THR A 166 11.35 -5.35 0.32
C THR A 166 12.49 -5.91 1.17
N ALA A 167 13.34 -5.04 1.70
CA ALA A 167 14.43 -5.48 2.57
C ALA A 167 13.87 -6.14 3.85
N TYR A 168 12.78 -5.63 4.42
CA TYR A 168 12.23 -6.22 5.65
C TYR A 168 11.51 -7.52 5.35
N ARG A 169 10.88 -7.66 4.17
CA ARG A 169 10.31 -8.96 3.76
C ARG A 169 11.36 -10.06 3.82
N ARG A 170 12.52 -9.86 3.18
CA ARG A 170 13.59 -10.88 3.15
C ARG A 170 14.04 -11.29 4.55
N LEU A 171 14.12 -10.33 5.47
CA LEU A 171 14.46 -10.60 6.87
C LEU A 171 13.35 -11.34 7.62
N ILE A 172 12.09 -10.93 7.41
CA ILE A 172 10.91 -11.57 7.99
C ILE A 172 10.83 -13.03 7.53
N GLU A 173 11.03 -13.28 6.24
CA GLU A 173 11.07 -14.60 5.66
C GLU A 173 12.21 -15.44 6.25
N ALA A 174 13.42 -14.90 6.32
CA ALA A 174 14.58 -15.61 6.86
C ALA A 174 14.43 -15.95 8.36
N ARG A 175 13.82 -15.07 9.16
CA ARG A 175 13.77 -15.21 10.62
C ARG A 175 12.49 -15.86 11.15
N LEU A 176 11.36 -15.67 10.48
CA LEU A 176 10.03 -16.14 10.90
C LEU A 176 9.44 -17.21 9.97
N GLY A 177 10.02 -17.43 8.78
CA GLY A 177 9.49 -18.39 7.79
C GLY A 177 8.19 -17.95 7.13
N TRP A 178 7.88 -16.65 7.19
CA TRP A 178 6.63 -16.08 6.69
C TRP A 178 6.71 -15.73 5.20
N HIS A 179 6.89 -16.74 4.37
CA HIS A 179 6.95 -16.59 2.91
C HIS A 179 5.60 -16.24 2.30
N ALA A 180 5.63 -15.46 1.21
CA ALA A 180 4.43 -15.22 0.39
C ALA A 180 3.70 -16.54 0.09
N ALA A 181 2.38 -16.51 0.21
CA ALA A 181 1.55 -17.65 -0.16
C ALA A 181 1.63 -17.86 -1.69
N ALA A 182 1.55 -19.13 -2.13
CA ALA A 182 1.63 -19.47 -3.55
C ALA A 182 0.51 -18.82 -4.39
N ASP A 183 -0.62 -18.49 -3.74
CA ASP A 183 -1.79 -17.82 -4.32
C ASP A 183 -1.83 -16.32 -4.00
N ALA A 184 -0.77 -15.74 -3.42
CA ALA A 184 -0.66 -14.28 -3.20
C ALA A 184 -0.51 -13.48 -4.51
N HIS A 185 -0.83 -14.07 -5.65
CA HIS A 185 -0.93 -13.41 -6.93
C HIS A 185 -2.31 -12.79 -7.10
N VAL A 186 -2.34 -11.47 -7.20
CA VAL A 186 -3.57 -10.73 -7.47
C VAL A 186 -3.85 -10.78 -8.98
N THR A 187 -4.30 -11.94 -9.46
CA THR A 187 -4.79 -12.12 -10.83
C THR A 187 -5.93 -13.15 -10.82
N CYS A 188 -7.15 -12.72 -10.52
CA CYS A 188 -8.42 -13.22 -11.09
C CYS A 188 -9.62 -12.70 -10.29
N MET A 189 -10.70 -12.28 -10.96
CA MET A 189 -12.04 -12.64 -10.48
C MET A 189 -12.34 -14.06 -10.96
N ARG A 190 -13.00 -14.83 -10.11
CA ARG A 190 -13.87 -15.92 -10.56
C ARG A 190 -15.17 -15.33 -11.07
#